data_AF-K0RKS3-F1
#
_entry.id   AF-K0RKS3-F1
#
_cell.length_a   1.000
_cell.length_b   1.000
_cell.length_c   1.000
_cell.angle_alpha   90.00
_cell.angle_beta   90.00
_cell.angle_gamma   90.00
#
_symmetry.space_group_name_H-M   'P 1'
#
loop_
_entity.id
_entity.type
_entity.pdbx_description
1 polymer ?
#
loop_
_entity_poly.entity_id
_entity_poly.type
_entity_poly.pdbx_seq_one_letter_code
_entity_poly.pdbx_strand_id
1 'polypeptide(L)'
;MADDGNSTKRPNAKTAEDDRIIAELRRRNAELESEIEQRRGRQDELESEIEKLRSYRRRGGRREGDHEVLPVVTEVIVNTAVDLSRLDTSLVNQVSSFLGTARELLNLALTCKSFGRPDPETALNWSLVEEVARQIVRSRATDAEMSILPRYDSSCTVTWLSILHRFEHPLLFDVLLGRYVEYLNRDKTKVCGTYGRGYQGGS
;
A
#
# COMPACT_ATOMS: atom_id res chain seq x y z
N MET A 1 -43.77 76.26 -36.86
CA MET A 1 -43.17 76.61 -35.56
C MET A 1 -43.12 75.34 -34.75
N ALA A 2 -41.91 74.96 -34.30
CA ALA A 2 -41.52 73.87 -33.38
C ALA A 2 -41.87 72.43 -33.80
N ASP A 3 -40.93 71.54 -34.10
CA ASP A 3 -39.72 71.05 -33.39
C ASP A 3 -39.99 69.76 -32.60
N ASP A 4 -39.01 68.88 -32.72
CA ASP A 4 -38.97 67.44 -32.59
C ASP A 4 -39.05 66.90 -31.15
N GLY A 5 -39.39 65.61 -31.06
CA GLY A 5 -39.31 64.87 -29.81
C GLY A 5 -39.37 63.35 -29.94
N ASN A 6 -38.98 62.77 -31.08
CA ASN A 6 -38.86 61.30 -31.18
C ASN A 6 -37.52 60.86 -30.55
N SER A 7 -37.55 60.62 -29.24
CA SER A 7 -36.45 60.02 -28.49
C SER A 7 -36.25 58.57 -28.92
N THR A 8 -35.52 58.36 -30.01
CA THR A 8 -35.01 57.06 -30.41
C THR A 8 -34.00 56.62 -29.36
N LYS A 9 -34.48 55.87 -28.36
CA LYS A 9 -33.65 55.16 -27.38
C LYS A 9 -32.73 54.20 -28.15
N ARG A 10 -31.49 54.64 -28.40
CA ARG A 10 -30.42 53.76 -28.86
C ARG A 10 -30.24 52.66 -27.81
N PRO A 11 -30.25 51.36 -28.18
CA PRO A 11 -29.95 50.31 -27.23
C PRO A 11 -28.52 50.51 -26.71
N ASN A 12 -28.36 50.57 -25.39
CA ASN A 12 -27.08 50.76 -24.73
C ASN A 12 -26.13 49.62 -25.14
N ALA A 13 -24.92 49.95 -25.63
CA ALA A 13 -23.93 48.97 -26.06
C ALA A 13 -23.56 47.93 -24.99
N LYS A 14 -23.76 48.26 -23.70
CA LYS A 14 -23.61 47.33 -22.57
C LYS A 14 -24.62 46.18 -22.62
N THR A 15 -25.86 46.45 -22.99
CA THR A 15 -26.94 45.44 -23.03
C THR A 15 -26.70 44.39 -24.10
N ALA A 16 -26.14 44.80 -25.25
CA ALA A 16 -25.79 43.86 -26.32
C ALA A 16 -24.59 42.94 -25.97
N GLU A 17 -23.68 43.41 -25.13
CA GLU A 17 -22.55 42.59 -24.66
C GLU A 17 -23.00 41.62 -23.55
N ASP A 18 -23.87 42.08 -22.65
CA ASP A 18 -24.49 41.23 -21.63
C ASP A 18 -25.30 40.09 -22.30
N ASP A 19 -26.05 40.38 -23.37
CA ASP A 19 -26.80 39.38 -24.14
C ASP A 19 -25.90 38.32 -24.80
N ARG A 20 -24.71 38.72 -25.26
CA ARG A 20 -23.71 37.79 -25.83
C ARG A 20 -23.11 36.89 -24.75
N ILE A 21 -22.77 37.46 -23.61
CA ILE A 21 -22.25 36.70 -22.47
C ILE A 21 -23.30 35.70 -21.98
N ILE A 22 -24.57 36.10 -21.88
CA ILE A 22 -25.67 35.23 -21.50
C ILE A 22 -25.86 34.10 -22.51
N ALA A 23 -25.75 34.37 -23.82
CA ALA A 23 -25.85 33.35 -24.85
C ALA A 23 -24.71 32.31 -24.75
N GLU A 24 -23.48 32.76 -24.50
CA GLU A 24 -22.32 31.89 -24.35
C GLU A 24 -22.40 31.05 -23.06
N LEU A 25 -22.85 31.65 -21.94
CA LEU A 25 -23.08 30.92 -20.69
C LEU A 25 -24.18 29.86 -20.85
N ARG A 26 -25.25 30.16 -21.59
CA ARG A 26 -26.31 29.16 -21.88
C ARG A 26 -25.79 28.01 -22.73
N ARG A 27 -24.96 28.29 -23.74
CA ARG A 27 -24.33 27.26 -24.56
C ARG A 27 -23.44 26.35 -23.71
N ARG A 28 -22.58 26.93 -22.87
CA ARG A 28 -21.68 26.17 -21.99
C ARG A 28 -22.43 25.38 -20.93
N ASN A 29 -23.53 25.91 -20.40
CA ASN A 29 -24.40 25.17 -19.48
C ASN A 29 -25.03 23.96 -20.17
N ALA A 30 -25.53 24.10 -21.39
CA ALA A 30 -26.09 22.96 -22.15
C ALA A 30 -25.04 21.88 -22.44
N GLU A 31 -23.80 22.28 -22.75
CA GLU A 31 -22.68 21.35 -22.94
C GLU A 31 -22.31 20.61 -21.65
N LEU A 32 -22.21 21.34 -20.52
CA LEU A 32 -21.94 20.75 -19.21
C LEU A 32 -23.06 19.82 -18.74
N GLU A 33 -24.33 20.17 -18.98
CA GLU A 33 -25.48 19.32 -18.69
C GLU A 33 -25.41 18.01 -19.50
N SER A 34 -25.07 18.09 -20.80
CA SER A 34 -24.87 16.91 -21.63
C SER A 34 -23.71 16.03 -21.13
N GLU A 35 -22.62 16.63 -20.66
CA GLU A 35 -21.47 15.87 -20.13
C GLU A 35 -21.82 15.20 -18.78
N ILE A 36 -22.57 15.89 -17.93
CA ILE A 36 -23.06 15.33 -16.66
C ILE A 36 -23.94 14.11 -16.92
N GLU A 37 -24.86 14.22 -17.88
CA GLU A 37 -25.75 13.11 -18.23
C GLU A 37 -24.97 11.90 -18.76
N GLN A 38 -23.98 12.14 -19.63
CA GLN A 38 -23.11 11.08 -20.13
C GLN A 38 -22.31 10.40 -19.01
N ARG A 39 -21.78 11.18 -18.05
CA ARG A 39 -21.05 10.65 -16.90
C ARG A 39 -21.95 9.84 -15.97
N ARG A 40 -23.19 10.28 -15.76
CA ARG A 40 -24.21 9.56 -14.97
C ARG A 40 -24.54 8.21 -15.62
N GLY A 41 -24.82 8.17 -16.92
CA GLY A 41 -25.07 6.91 -17.61
C GLY A 41 -23.90 5.92 -17.52
N ARG A 42 -22.66 6.42 -17.63
CA ARG A 42 -21.46 5.58 -17.46
C ARG A 42 -21.30 5.08 -16.01
N GLN A 43 -21.69 5.88 -15.04
CA GLN A 43 -21.67 5.48 -13.63
C GLN A 43 -22.72 4.39 -13.35
N ASP A 44 -23.93 4.53 -13.88
CA ASP A 44 -25.00 3.53 -13.75
C ASP A 44 -24.60 2.19 -14.38
N GLU A 45 -23.92 2.21 -15.54
CA GLU A 45 -23.38 1.01 -16.20
C GLU A 45 -22.32 0.31 -15.33
N LEU A 46 -21.36 1.06 -14.80
CA LEU A 46 -20.33 0.53 -13.91
C LEU A 46 -20.92 -0.02 -12.59
N GLU A 47 -21.92 0.66 -12.03
CA GLU A 47 -22.61 0.19 -10.82
C GLU A 47 -23.37 -1.12 -11.08
N SER A 48 -24.03 -1.25 -12.24
CA SER A 48 -24.66 -2.50 -12.69
C SER A 48 -23.64 -3.63 -12.85
N GLU A 49 -22.47 -3.36 -13.43
CA GLU A 49 -21.40 -4.33 -13.57
C GLU A 49 -20.82 -4.77 -12.21
N ILE A 50 -20.59 -3.83 -11.30
CA ILE A 50 -20.15 -4.11 -9.93
C ILE A 50 -21.17 -4.99 -9.21
N GLU A 51 -22.46 -4.69 -9.32
CA GLU A 51 -23.51 -5.49 -8.69
C GLU A 51 -23.57 -6.90 -9.30
N LYS A 52 -23.39 -7.03 -10.63
CA LYS A 52 -23.27 -8.31 -11.31
C LYS A 52 -22.07 -9.12 -10.79
N LEU A 53 -20.90 -8.51 -10.67
CA LEU A 53 -19.69 -9.16 -10.12
C LEU A 53 -19.87 -9.56 -8.65
N ARG A 54 -20.52 -8.72 -7.84
CA ARG A 54 -20.88 -9.04 -6.45
C ARG A 54 -21.88 -10.20 -6.38
N SER A 55 -22.82 -10.28 -7.32
CA SER A 55 -23.74 -11.40 -7.42
C SER A 55 -23.02 -12.71 -7.78
N TYR A 56 -22.06 -12.68 -8.72
CA TYR A 56 -21.23 -13.83 -9.05
C TYR A 56 -20.39 -14.29 -7.85
N ARG A 57 -19.77 -13.35 -7.14
CA ARG A 57 -19.00 -13.67 -5.92
C ARG A 57 -19.88 -14.27 -4.82
N ARG A 58 -21.12 -13.78 -4.64
CA ARG A 58 -22.09 -14.35 -3.71
C ARG A 58 -22.56 -15.75 -4.12
N ARG A 59 -22.74 -16.01 -5.42
CA ARG A 59 -23.09 -17.35 -5.93
C ARG A 59 -21.91 -18.34 -5.82
N GLY A 60 -20.68 -17.88 -6.07
CA GLY A 60 -19.45 -18.68 -5.90
C GLY A 60 -19.08 -18.95 -4.44
N GLY A 61 -19.46 -18.06 -3.52
CA GLY A 61 -19.20 -18.19 -2.08
C GLY A 61 -20.20 -19.07 -1.30
N ARG A 62 -21.14 -19.75 -1.97
CA ARG A 62 -22.10 -20.71 -1.36
C ARG A 62 -21.76 -22.18 -1.63
N ARG A 63 -20.54 -22.49 -2.08
CA ARG A 63 -20.05 -23.87 -2.30
C ARG A 63 -18.96 -24.29 -1.32
N GLU A 64 -18.97 -23.71 -0.13
CA GLU A 64 -18.23 -24.21 1.03
C GLU A 64 -19.25 -24.93 1.93
N GLY A 65 -19.57 -26.18 1.57
CA GLY A 65 -20.54 -27.03 2.27
C GLY A 65 -21.59 -27.66 1.35
N ASP A 66 -21.23 -28.77 0.73
CA ASP A 66 -22.07 -29.96 0.50
C ASP A 66 -21.49 -30.78 -0.67
N HIS A 67 -20.78 -31.84 -0.30
CA HIS A 67 -20.63 -33.02 -1.15
C HIS A 67 -22.02 -33.64 -1.33
N GLU A 68 -22.51 -33.74 -2.57
CA GLU A 68 -23.26 -34.88 -3.13
C GLU A 68 -23.62 -34.54 -4.59
N VAL A 69 -22.96 -35.25 -5.51
CA VAL A 69 -23.28 -35.62 -6.91
C VAL A 69 -24.24 -34.74 -7.73
N LEU A 70 -23.76 -34.16 -8.85
CA LEU A 70 -24.49 -34.04 -10.13
C LEU A 70 -23.51 -33.75 -11.30
N PRO A 71 -23.88 -34.01 -12.57
CA PRO A 71 -23.13 -34.83 -13.49
C PRO A 71 -22.25 -34.03 -14.45
N VAL A 72 -21.25 -34.75 -14.96
CA VAL A 72 -20.24 -34.37 -15.95
C VAL A 72 -20.81 -33.49 -17.08
N VAL A 73 -20.44 -32.20 -17.04
CA VAL A 73 -20.07 -31.46 -18.26
C VAL A 73 -18.63 -31.06 -18.05
N THR A 74 -17.76 -31.63 -18.88
CA THR A 74 -16.31 -31.43 -18.88
C THR A 74 -15.97 -30.00 -19.28
N GLU A 75 -16.11 -29.06 -18.36
CA GLU A 75 -15.08 -28.03 -18.28
C GLU A 75 -14.02 -28.61 -17.35
N VAL A 76 -12.85 -28.89 -17.92
CA VAL A 76 -11.64 -29.24 -17.18
C VAL A 76 -11.25 -27.99 -16.38
N ILE A 77 -12.02 -27.69 -15.34
CA ILE A 77 -11.55 -26.89 -14.24
C ILE A 77 -10.65 -27.86 -13.49
N VAL A 78 -9.36 -27.81 -13.82
CA VAL A 78 -8.36 -28.38 -12.96
C VAL A 78 -8.44 -27.58 -11.66
N ASN A 79 -9.26 -28.03 -10.72
CA ASN A 79 -9.10 -27.67 -9.33
C ASN A 79 -7.78 -28.33 -8.89
N THR A 80 -6.65 -27.76 -9.30
CA THR A 80 -5.43 -27.87 -8.51
C THR A 80 -5.67 -27.05 -7.26
N ALA A 81 -6.50 -27.56 -6.34
CA ALA A 81 -6.35 -27.21 -4.96
C ALA A 81 -4.95 -27.71 -4.61
N VAL A 82 -3.96 -26.82 -4.74
CA VAL A 82 -2.59 -27.14 -4.41
C VAL A 82 -2.60 -27.36 -2.91
N ASP A 83 -2.41 -28.62 -2.52
CA ASP A 83 -2.23 -28.98 -1.12
C ASP A 83 -0.91 -28.37 -0.66
N LEU A 84 -1.02 -27.27 0.07
CA LEU A 84 0.11 -26.51 0.58
C LEU A 84 0.67 -27.10 1.88
N SER A 85 0.07 -28.16 2.43
CA SER A 85 0.72 -28.96 3.48
C SER A 85 2.04 -29.58 2.97
N ARG A 86 2.21 -29.64 1.65
CA ARG A 86 3.43 -30.06 0.95
C ARG A 86 4.41 -28.91 0.66
N LEU A 87 4.08 -27.66 1.00
CA LEU A 87 5.03 -26.54 0.99
C LEU A 87 6.00 -26.73 2.16
N ASP A 88 6.93 -27.66 1.99
CA ASP A 88 7.99 -27.89 2.95
C ASP A 88 8.92 -26.67 3.04
N THR A 89 9.61 -26.56 4.17
CA THR A 89 10.67 -25.56 4.41
C THR A 89 11.69 -25.53 3.26
N SER A 90 11.93 -26.67 2.60
CA SER A 90 12.79 -26.77 1.42
C SER A 90 12.28 -25.98 0.21
N LEU A 91 10.96 -25.99 -0.07
CA LEU A 91 10.37 -25.21 -1.16
C LEU A 91 10.31 -23.72 -0.80
N VAL A 92 10.11 -23.42 0.48
CA VAL A 92 10.20 -22.06 1.03
C VAL A 92 11.59 -21.48 0.80
N ASN A 93 12.64 -22.27 1.07
CA ASN A 93 14.03 -21.91 0.77
C ASN A 93 14.27 -21.72 -0.73
N GLN A 94 13.62 -22.52 -1.58
CA GLN A 94 13.76 -22.40 -3.03
C GLN A 94 13.04 -21.14 -3.55
N VAL A 95 11.83 -20.85 -3.11
CA VAL A 95 11.10 -19.63 -3.49
C VAL A 95 11.82 -18.39 -2.94
N SER A 96 12.32 -18.44 -1.71
CA SER A 96 13.11 -17.35 -1.14
C SER A 96 14.41 -17.09 -1.87
N SER A 97 15.03 -18.11 -2.48
CA SER A 97 16.20 -17.91 -3.33
C SER A 97 15.93 -16.99 -4.54
N PHE A 98 14.66 -16.92 -4.99
CA PHE A 98 14.22 -16.00 -6.05
C PHE A 98 13.71 -14.66 -5.52
N LEU A 99 13.37 -14.56 -4.24
CA LEU A 99 12.81 -13.36 -3.60
C LEU A 99 13.83 -12.84 -2.58
N GLY A 100 14.69 -11.94 -3.05
CA GLY A 100 15.86 -11.48 -2.30
C GLY A 100 15.57 -10.30 -1.36
N THR A 101 14.42 -9.63 -1.53
CA THR A 101 14.07 -8.41 -0.80
C THR A 101 12.81 -8.53 0.05
N ALA A 102 12.75 -7.78 1.16
CA ALA A 102 11.58 -7.68 2.03
C ALA A 102 10.33 -7.21 1.26
N ARG A 103 10.52 -6.33 0.26
CA ARG A 103 9.44 -5.80 -0.57
C ARG A 103 8.83 -6.86 -1.49
N GLU A 104 9.65 -7.70 -2.11
CA GLU A 104 9.19 -8.81 -2.95
C GLU A 104 8.40 -9.83 -2.13
N LEU A 105 8.91 -10.15 -0.94
CA LEU A 105 8.26 -11.03 0.01
C LEU A 105 6.91 -10.47 0.52
N LEU A 106 6.85 -9.18 0.82
CA LEU A 106 5.61 -8.50 1.18
C LEU A 106 4.58 -8.56 0.05
N ASN A 107 4.99 -8.31 -1.19
CA ASN A 107 4.08 -8.40 -2.34
C ASN A 107 3.54 -9.81 -2.53
N LEU A 108 4.35 -10.85 -2.29
CA LEU A 108 3.90 -12.24 -2.31
C LEU A 108 2.85 -12.51 -1.22
N ALA A 109 3.10 -12.04 0.00
CA ALA A 109 2.14 -12.18 1.11
C ALA A 109 0.78 -11.53 0.80
N LEU A 110 0.79 -10.37 0.14
CA LEU A 110 -0.42 -9.61 -0.21
C LEU A 110 -1.20 -10.23 -1.38
N THR A 111 -0.50 -10.83 -2.33
CA THR A 111 -1.12 -11.43 -3.53
C THR A 111 -1.55 -12.88 -3.31
N CYS A 112 -0.92 -13.60 -2.37
CA CYS A 112 -1.23 -14.98 -2.06
C CYS A 112 -1.53 -15.19 -0.57
N LYS A 113 -2.81 -15.38 -0.24
CA LYS A 113 -3.31 -15.58 1.13
C LYS A 113 -2.59 -16.69 1.89
N SER A 114 -2.18 -17.75 1.21
CA SER A 114 -1.47 -18.89 1.81
C SER A 114 -0.08 -18.54 2.33
N PHE A 115 0.59 -17.59 1.69
CA PHE A 115 1.94 -17.14 2.06
C PHE A 115 1.88 -16.10 3.18
N GLY A 116 0.84 -15.25 3.18
CA GLY A 116 0.65 -14.19 4.17
C GLY A 116 -0.11 -14.61 5.44
N ARG A 117 -0.77 -15.77 5.45
CA ARG A 117 -1.55 -16.24 6.61
C ARG A 117 -0.70 -17.18 7.48
N PRO A 118 -0.65 -16.98 8.82
CA PRO A 118 -0.06 -17.95 9.74
C PRO A 118 -0.81 -19.27 9.69
N ASP A 119 -0.05 -20.37 9.68
CA ASP A 119 -0.62 -21.72 9.74
C ASP A 119 -0.92 -22.09 11.21
N PRO A 120 -2.19 -22.27 11.59
CA PRO A 120 -2.56 -22.63 12.96
C PRO A 120 -2.12 -24.05 13.37
N GLU A 121 -1.76 -24.92 12.42
CA GLU A 121 -1.34 -26.30 12.71
C GLU A 121 0.16 -26.39 13.03
N THR A 122 0.97 -25.45 12.52
CA THR A 122 2.37 -25.35 12.91
C THR A 122 2.48 -24.65 14.26
N ALA A 123 3.28 -25.17 15.19
CA ALA A 123 3.56 -24.53 16.50
C ALA A 123 4.21 -23.12 16.38
N LEU A 124 4.47 -22.73 15.15
CA LEU A 124 5.16 -21.57 14.66
C LEU A 124 4.05 -20.58 14.20
N ASN A 125 3.55 -19.72 15.10
CA ASN A 125 2.44 -18.77 14.89
C ASN A 125 2.70 -17.65 13.83
N TRP A 126 3.59 -17.86 12.87
CA TRP A 126 4.01 -16.90 11.85
C TRP A 126 3.64 -17.39 10.44
N SER A 127 3.48 -16.46 9.51
CA SER A 127 3.20 -16.77 8.11
C SER A 127 4.44 -17.29 7.39
N LEU A 128 4.24 -17.94 6.23
CA LEU A 128 5.35 -18.49 5.45
C LEU A 128 6.38 -17.42 5.08
N VAL A 129 5.90 -16.21 4.76
CA VAL A 129 6.76 -15.08 4.40
C VAL A 129 7.56 -14.56 5.59
N GLU A 130 6.98 -14.59 6.79
CA GLU A 130 7.71 -14.26 8.02
C GLU A 130 8.82 -15.28 8.33
N GLU A 131 8.58 -16.56 8.06
CA GLU A 131 9.62 -17.61 8.19
C GLU A 131 10.74 -17.42 7.16
N VAL A 132 10.41 -17.11 5.90
CA VAL A 132 11.41 -16.77 4.88
C VAL A 132 12.26 -15.59 5.32
N ALA A 133 11.61 -14.51 5.74
CA ALA A 133 12.30 -13.29 6.15
C ALA A 133 13.26 -13.58 7.31
N ARG A 134 12.83 -14.40 8.28
CA ARG A 134 13.66 -14.87 9.40
C ARG A 134 14.91 -15.61 8.93
N GLN A 135 14.78 -16.52 7.97
CA GLN A 135 15.91 -17.29 7.45
C GLN A 135 16.90 -16.38 6.70
N ILE A 136 16.40 -15.47 5.87
CA ILE A 136 17.26 -14.51 5.15
C ILE A 136 18.02 -13.65 6.16
N VAL A 137 17.34 -13.11 7.17
CA VAL A 137 17.99 -12.35 8.25
C VAL A 137 19.06 -13.19 8.93
N ARG A 138 18.76 -14.43 9.32
CA ARG A 138 19.73 -15.33 9.97
C ARG A 138 20.93 -15.68 9.08
N SER A 139 20.75 -15.74 7.76
CA SER A 139 21.84 -15.99 6.83
C SER A 139 22.76 -14.79 6.63
N ARG A 140 22.25 -13.57 6.84
CA ARG A 140 22.96 -12.30 6.62
C ARG A 140 23.54 -11.71 7.91
N ALA A 141 22.85 -11.89 9.03
CA ALA A 141 23.18 -11.27 10.30
C ALA A 141 24.27 -12.06 11.05
N THR A 142 25.17 -11.34 11.69
CA THR A 142 26.13 -11.90 12.64
C THR A 142 25.45 -12.25 13.97
N ASP A 143 26.06 -13.15 14.76
CA ASP A 143 25.54 -13.52 16.09
C ASP A 143 25.35 -12.31 17.01
N ALA A 144 26.25 -11.32 16.91
CA ALA A 144 26.15 -10.07 17.65
C ALA A 144 24.91 -9.26 17.25
N GLU A 145 24.66 -9.11 15.94
CA GLU A 145 23.46 -8.40 15.44
C GLU A 145 22.17 -9.15 15.81
N MET A 146 22.17 -10.48 15.72
CA MET A 146 21.05 -11.33 16.14
C MET A 146 20.73 -11.19 17.63
N SER A 147 21.75 -11.00 18.48
CA SER A 147 21.58 -10.85 19.94
C SER A 147 20.91 -9.53 20.35
N ILE A 148 20.91 -8.53 19.46
CA ILE A 148 20.37 -7.18 19.71
C ILE A 148 18.93 -7.07 19.20
N LEU A 149 18.44 -8.04 18.42
CA LEU A 149 17.08 -8.02 17.89
C LEU A 149 16.05 -8.02 19.04
N PRO A 150 14.96 -7.25 18.91
CA PRO A 150 13.85 -7.29 19.86
C PRO A 150 13.39 -8.74 20.08
N ARG A 151 13.11 -9.10 21.34
CA ARG A 151 12.55 -10.42 21.64
C ARG A 151 11.24 -10.57 20.88
N TYR A 152 11.23 -11.56 20.01
CA TYR A 152 10.09 -11.90 19.17
C TYR A 152 9.09 -12.72 19.98
N ASP A 153 8.45 -12.07 20.96
CA ASP A 153 7.30 -12.65 21.65
C ASP A 153 6.01 -12.34 20.89
N SER A 154 4.95 -13.09 21.17
CA SER A 154 3.64 -12.93 20.53
C SER A 154 2.99 -11.57 20.77
N SER A 155 3.62 -10.68 21.55
CA SER A 155 3.15 -9.33 21.87
C SER A 155 3.98 -8.25 21.18
N CYS A 156 5.05 -8.60 20.46
CA CYS A 156 5.92 -7.65 19.79
C CYS A 156 5.35 -7.28 18.41
N THR A 157 5.19 -5.98 18.14
CA THR A 157 4.76 -5.44 16.83
C THR A 157 5.83 -5.59 15.74
N VAL A 158 7.05 -6.00 16.11
CA VAL A 158 8.17 -6.11 15.18
C VAL A 158 8.07 -7.43 14.44
N THR A 159 8.00 -7.35 13.11
CA THR A 159 7.96 -8.54 12.26
C THR A 159 9.32 -8.89 11.63
N TRP A 160 9.56 -10.15 11.24
CA TRP A 160 10.78 -10.56 10.54
C TRP A 160 10.91 -9.87 9.20
N LEU A 161 9.79 -9.63 8.50
CA LEU A 161 9.78 -8.77 7.31
C LEU A 161 10.31 -7.36 7.62
N SER A 162 9.88 -6.77 8.74
CA SER A 162 10.32 -5.43 9.16
C SER A 162 11.81 -5.41 9.54
N ILE A 163 12.31 -6.49 10.15
CA ILE A 163 13.73 -6.67 10.46
C ILE A 163 14.53 -6.82 9.17
N LEU A 164 14.11 -7.68 8.24
CA LEU A 164 14.77 -7.87 6.95
C LEU A 164 14.87 -6.56 6.17
N HIS A 165 13.78 -5.79 6.13
CA HIS A 165 13.77 -4.46 5.51
C HIS A 165 14.82 -3.52 6.12
N ARG A 166 15.07 -3.60 7.44
CA ARG A 166 16.12 -2.82 8.10
C ARG A 166 17.53 -3.28 7.76
N PHE A 167 17.74 -4.58 7.50
CA PHE A 167 19.02 -5.11 6.99
C PHE A 167 19.27 -4.71 5.54
N GLU A 168 18.22 -4.55 4.74
CA GLU A 168 18.31 -4.07 3.35
C GLU A 168 18.54 -2.57 3.26
N HIS A 169 18.05 -1.83 4.25
CA HIS A 169 18.21 -0.38 4.36
C HIS A 169 18.94 -0.04 5.67
N PRO A 170 20.24 -0.40 5.79
CA PRO A 170 21.01 -0.07 6.97
C PRO A 170 20.94 1.44 7.20
N LEU A 171 20.58 1.82 8.42
CA LEU A 171 20.60 3.22 8.82
C LEU A 171 22.06 3.69 8.69
N LEU A 172 22.35 4.53 7.69
CA LEU A 172 23.60 5.25 7.60
C LEU A 172 23.66 6.17 8.82
N PHE A 173 24.34 5.70 9.87
CA PHE A 173 24.59 6.46 11.09
C PHE A 173 25.60 7.60 10.88
N ASP A 174 25.67 8.17 9.69
CA ASP A 174 26.38 9.43 9.44
C ASP A 174 25.75 10.59 10.26
N VAL A 175 24.51 10.41 10.74
CA VAL A 175 23.72 11.43 11.46
C VAL A 175 23.50 11.08 12.95
N LEU A 176 24.07 9.98 13.47
CA LEU A 176 24.02 9.66 14.90
C LEU A 176 25.14 10.30 15.73
N LEU A 177 26.01 11.10 15.12
CA LEU A 177 26.69 12.13 15.88
C LEU A 177 25.64 13.21 16.19
N GLY A 178 24.86 12.98 17.25
CA GLY A 178 24.12 14.07 17.87
C GLY A 178 25.07 15.24 18.11
N ARG A 179 24.57 16.48 18.15
CA ARG A 179 25.35 17.75 18.28
C ARG A 179 26.48 17.74 19.33
N TYR A 180 26.50 16.75 20.23
CA TYR A 180 27.43 16.59 21.32
C TYR A 180 28.30 15.32 21.24
N VAL A 181 28.47 14.70 20.08
CA VAL A 181 29.39 13.55 19.90
C VAL A 181 30.36 13.86 18.78
N GLU A 182 31.64 13.87 19.09
CA GLU A 182 32.72 14.18 18.15
C GLU A 182 33.75 13.04 18.12
N TYR A 183 34.46 12.89 16.99
CA TYR A 183 35.59 11.96 16.90
C TYR A 183 36.79 12.49 17.68
N LEU A 184 37.30 11.68 18.60
CA LEU A 184 38.45 12.04 19.41
C LEU A 184 39.68 12.17 18.50
N ASN A 185 40.24 13.38 18.42
CA ASN A 185 41.44 13.65 17.63
C ASN A 185 41.32 13.25 16.14
N ARG A 186 40.10 13.33 15.57
CA ARG A 186 39.78 12.92 14.19
C ARG A 186 40.02 11.44 13.86
N ASP A 187 40.26 10.61 14.88
CA ASP A 187 40.34 9.17 14.74
C ASP A 187 38.91 8.61 14.67
N LYS A 188 38.54 8.07 13.50
CA LYS A 188 37.19 7.50 13.27
C LYS A 188 36.90 6.26 14.12
N THR A 189 37.91 5.71 14.79
CA THR A 189 37.75 4.55 15.68
C THR A 189 37.38 4.92 17.11
N LYS A 190 37.36 6.22 17.46
CA LYS A 190 37.11 6.69 18.84
C LYS A 190 36.17 7.89 18.87
N VAL A 191 35.11 7.82 19.67
CA VAL A 191 34.12 8.90 19.84
C VAL A 191 34.08 9.39 21.29
N CYS A 192 33.86 10.69 21.49
CA CYS A 192 33.68 11.31 22.81
C CYS A 192 32.45 12.23 22.84
N GLY A 193 31.73 12.22 23.96
CA GLY A 193 30.59 13.12 24.20
C GLY A 193 31.04 14.46 24.78
N THR A 194 30.64 15.59 24.18
CA THR A 194 30.88 16.94 24.70
C THR A 194 29.85 17.30 25.77
N TYR A 195 29.97 16.71 26.96
CA TYR A 195 29.35 17.30 28.15
C TYR A 195 30.20 18.49 28.59
N GLY A 196 29.70 19.70 28.27
CA GLY A 196 30.29 20.94 28.71
C GLY A 196 30.34 21.05 30.23
N ARG A 197 31.56 21.11 30.77
CA ARG A 197 32.00 21.99 31.87
C ARG A 197 30.95 22.24 32.97
N GLY A 198 30.78 21.30 33.88
CA GLY A 198 29.96 21.46 35.08
C GLY A 198 30.68 21.04 36.35
N TYR A 199 31.77 21.72 36.74
CA TYR A 199 32.27 21.71 38.12
C TYR A 199 33.10 22.96 38.40
N GLN A 200 32.61 23.82 39.30
CA GLN A 200 33.44 24.37 40.39
C GLN A 200 32.57 24.43 41.64
N GLY A 201 32.68 23.39 42.47
CA GLY A 201 32.30 23.47 43.88
C GLY A 201 33.38 24.28 44.59
N GLY A 202 32.97 25.39 45.21
CA GLY A 202 33.80 26.14 46.14
C GLY A 202 33.96 25.35 47.44
N SER A 203 35.22 25.28 47.89
CA SER A 203 35.55 24.98 49.30
C SER A 203 35.20 26.15 50.19
#